data_AF-J9EAV4-F1
#
_entry.id   AF-J9EAV4-F1
#
_cell.length_a   1.000
_cell.length_b   1.000
_cell.length_c   1.000
_cell.angle_alpha   90.00
_cell.angle_beta   90.00
_cell.angle_gamma   90.00
#
_symmetry.space_group_name_H-M   'P 1'
#
loop_
_entity.id
_entity.type
_entity.pdbx_description
1 polymer ?
#
loop_
_entity_poly.entity_id
_entity_poly.type
_entity_poly.pdbx_seq_one_letter_code
_entity_poly.pdbx_strand_id
1 'polypeptide(L)'
;MSNTEDGKDEEIERLENKIDWESLLNVANDPDFNELLQSPVDDAISILKTGREIQKLSVIRTLNDLLESDGDQVIEKVMPAIQEMLVTECSNLDVQCEAAVTYKNIYRNSKLTAHVP
;
A
#
# COMPACT_ATOMS: atom_id res chain seq x y z
N MET A 1 -17.05 -5.66 -50.50
CA MET A 1 -16.65 -4.38 -49.88
C MET A 1 -17.57 -4.15 -48.70
N SER A 2 -16.98 -3.75 -47.58
CA SER A 2 -17.50 -3.38 -46.25
C SER A 2 -18.99 -3.57 -45.96
N ASN A 3 -19.28 -4.47 -45.01
CA ASN A 3 -20.45 -4.41 -44.10
C ASN A 3 -20.10 -4.93 -42.69
N THR A 4 -18.82 -5.26 -42.43
CA THR A 4 -18.42 -5.96 -41.19
C THR A 4 -17.92 -4.99 -40.10
N GLU A 5 -17.60 -3.74 -40.44
CA GLU A 5 -17.18 -2.71 -39.47
C GLU A 5 -18.40 -2.05 -38.81
N ASP A 6 -19.40 -1.61 -39.58
CA ASP A 6 -20.60 -0.94 -39.05
C ASP A 6 -21.33 -1.73 -37.96
N GLY A 7 -21.38 -3.07 -38.08
CA GLY A 7 -22.06 -3.93 -37.10
C GLY A 7 -21.32 -4.07 -35.77
N LYS A 8 -20.00 -3.87 -35.73
CA LYS A 8 -19.22 -3.90 -34.48
C LYS A 8 -19.35 -2.60 -33.72
N ASP A 9 -19.37 -1.48 -34.44
CA ASP A 9 -19.48 -0.16 -33.82
C ASP A 9 -20.85 0.01 -33.15
N GLU A 10 -21.94 -0.45 -33.77
CA GLU A 10 -23.26 -0.46 -33.13
C GLU A 10 -23.33 -1.35 -31.88
N GLU A 11 -22.62 -2.49 -31.86
CA GLU A 11 -22.60 -3.38 -30.69
C GLU A 11 -21.82 -2.75 -29.53
N ILE A 12 -20.69 -2.12 -29.82
CA ILE A 12 -19.88 -1.38 -28.85
C ILE A 12 -20.69 -0.22 -28.28
N GLU A 13 -21.32 0.61 -29.11
CA GLU A 13 -22.17 1.72 -28.64
C GLU A 13 -23.32 1.23 -27.74
N ARG A 14 -23.96 0.10 -28.06
CA ARG A 14 -25.01 -0.48 -27.21
C ARG A 14 -24.47 -0.96 -25.86
N LEU A 15 -23.24 -1.48 -25.83
CA LEU A 15 -22.59 -1.91 -24.59
C LEU A 15 -22.15 -0.71 -23.75
N GLU A 16 -21.56 0.32 -24.36
CA GLU A 16 -21.15 1.55 -23.69
C GLU A 16 -22.36 2.29 -23.09
N ASN A 17 -23.48 2.36 -23.82
CA ASN A 17 -24.72 2.97 -23.32
C ASN A 17 -25.36 2.19 -22.15
N LYS A 18 -24.97 0.92 -21.93
CA LYS A 18 -25.39 0.14 -20.76
C LYS A 18 -24.50 0.36 -19.54
N ILE A 19 -23.31 0.94 -19.71
CA ILE A 19 -22.39 1.21 -18.61
C ILE A 19 -22.73 2.60 -18.05
N ASP A 20 -23.23 2.63 -16.83
CA ASP A 20 -23.40 3.86 -16.07
C ASP A 20 -22.04 4.32 -15.53
N TRP A 21 -21.28 5.01 -16.39
CA TRP A 21 -19.98 5.56 -16.04
C TRP A 21 -20.06 6.59 -14.91
N GLU A 22 -21.17 7.34 -14.81
CA GLU A 22 -21.35 8.32 -13.75
C GLU A 22 -21.50 7.63 -12.40
N SER A 23 -22.27 6.54 -12.31
CA SER A 23 -22.33 5.71 -11.11
C SER A 23 -20.98 5.08 -10.77
N LEU A 24 -20.22 4.56 -11.74
CA LEU A 24 -18.90 3.96 -11.48
C LEU A 24 -17.87 4.99 -10.98
N LEU A 25 -17.87 6.19 -11.56
CA LEU A 25 -17.00 7.29 -11.13
C LEU A 25 -17.44 7.86 -9.77
N ASN A 26 -18.74 7.85 -9.46
CA ASN A 26 -19.22 8.23 -8.13
C ASN A 26 -18.83 7.23 -7.05
N VAL A 27 -18.73 5.92 -7.37
CA VAL A 27 -18.15 4.92 -6.45
C VAL A 27 -16.68 5.23 -6.16
N ALA A 28 -15.91 5.78 -7.12
CA ALA A 28 -14.55 6.23 -6.85
C ALA A 28 -14.47 7.44 -5.89
N ASN A 29 -15.57 8.18 -5.72
CA ASN A 29 -15.68 9.24 -4.72
C ASN A 29 -16.22 8.73 -3.36
N ASP A 30 -16.58 7.46 -3.26
CA ASP A 30 -17.00 6.84 -2.00
C ASP A 30 -15.79 6.74 -1.04
N PRO A 31 -15.84 7.33 0.16
CA PRO A 31 -14.77 7.24 1.14
C PRO A 31 -14.42 5.79 1.50
N ASP A 32 -15.42 4.91 1.61
CA ASP A 32 -15.23 3.52 1.99
C ASP A 32 -14.54 2.74 0.85
N PHE A 33 -14.83 3.10 -0.40
CA PHE A 33 -14.16 2.52 -1.57
C PHE A 33 -12.73 3.05 -1.73
N ASN A 34 -12.50 4.32 -1.42
CA ASN A 34 -11.14 4.87 -1.41
C ASN A 34 -10.27 4.20 -0.36
N GLU A 35 -10.79 3.93 0.85
CA GLU A 35 -10.10 3.13 1.86
C GLU A 35 -9.76 1.72 1.35
N LEU A 36 -10.70 1.08 0.62
CA LEU A 36 -10.44 -0.23 0.00
C LEU A 36 -9.36 -0.19 -1.10
N LEU A 37 -9.23 0.93 -1.80
CA LEU A 37 -8.22 1.14 -2.85
C LEU A 37 -6.89 1.69 -2.32
N GLN A 38 -6.78 2.00 -1.02
CA GLN A 38 -5.52 2.50 -0.48
C GLN A 38 -4.43 1.44 -0.65
N SER A 39 -3.25 1.92 -1.08
CA SER A 39 -2.08 1.06 -1.17
C SER A 39 -1.71 0.59 0.25
N PRO A 40 -1.29 -0.68 0.44
CA PRO A 40 -0.76 -1.15 1.72
C PRO A 40 0.38 -0.26 2.27
N VAL A 41 1.12 0.40 1.38
CA VAL A 41 2.15 1.39 1.74
C VAL A 41 1.53 2.64 2.37
N ASP A 42 0.46 3.17 1.78
CA ASP A 42 -0.21 4.38 2.27
C ASP A 42 -0.93 4.11 3.61
N ASP A 43 -1.53 2.92 3.75
CA ASP A 43 -2.12 2.45 5.01
C ASP A 43 -1.07 2.36 6.12
N ALA A 44 0.08 1.75 5.81
CA ALA A 44 1.18 1.65 6.76
C ALA A 44 1.65 3.05 7.21
N ILE A 45 1.79 4.00 6.28
CA ILE A 45 2.17 5.39 6.60
C ILE A 45 1.11 6.07 7.47
N SER A 46 -0.17 5.90 7.14
CA SER A 46 -1.30 6.46 7.90
C SER A 46 -1.30 5.95 9.34
N ILE A 47 -1.14 4.62 9.51
CA ILE A 47 -1.06 3.96 10.81
C ILE A 47 0.16 4.42 11.62
N LEU A 48 1.33 4.56 11.00
CA LEU A 48 2.53 5.01 11.72
C LEU A 48 2.38 6.44 12.25
N LYS A 49 1.69 7.30 11.51
CA LYS A 49 1.44 8.70 11.89
C LYS A 49 0.33 8.88 12.92
N THR A 50 -0.75 8.12 12.82
CA THR A 50 -2.00 8.40 13.58
C THR A 50 -2.54 7.20 14.36
N GLY A 51 -2.07 5.99 14.06
CA GLY A 51 -2.56 4.75 14.65
C GLY A 51 -2.17 4.59 16.11
N ARG A 52 -2.86 3.67 16.78
CA ARG A 52 -2.51 3.23 18.15
C ARG A 52 -1.30 2.31 18.12
N GLU A 53 -0.65 2.17 19.26
CA GLU A 53 0.55 1.34 19.43
C GLU A 53 0.42 -0.07 18.83
N ILE A 54 -0.69 -0.77 19.09
CA ILE A 54 -0.96 -2.12 18.54
C ILE A 54 -0.92 -2.12 17.00
N GLN A 55 -1.42 -1.06 16.36
CA GLN A 55 -1.42 -0.94 14.91
C GLN A 55 -0.01 -0.64 14.39
N LYS A 56 0.75 0.22 15.08
CA LYS A 56 2.16 0.49 14.75
C LYS A 56 3.02 -0.76 14.87
N LEU A 57 2.84 -1.54 15.94
CA LEU A 57 3.48 -2.84 16.13
C LEU A 57 3.14 -3.80 15.00
N SER A 58 1.87 -3.80 14.55
CA SER A 58 1.46 -4.62 13.39
C SER A 58 2.24 -4.24 12.14
N VAL A 59 2.34 -2.94 11.80
CA VAL A 59 3.09 -2.47 10.63
C VAL A 59 4.56 -2.86 10.70
N ILE A 60 5.18 -2.73 11.89
CA ILE A 60 6.58 -3.12 12.08
C ILE A 60 6.75 -4.62 11.84
N ARG A 61 5.89 -5.47 12.41
CA ARG A 61 5.97 -6.93 12.25
C ARG A 61 5.82 -7.40 10.81
N THR A 62 4.97 -6.72 10.04
CA THR A 62 4.70 -7.06 8.64
C THR A 62 5.60 -6.30 7.66
N LEU A 63 6.63 -5.58 8.14
CA LEU A 63 7.51 -4.79 7.28
C LEU A 63 8.25 -5.65 6.25
N ASN A 64 8.60 -6.88 6.61
CA ASN A 64 9.25 -7.81 5.68
C ASN A 64 8.32 -8.17 4.51
N ASP A 65 7.03 -8.40 4.79
CA ASP A 65 6.04 -8.72 3.75
C ASP A 65 5.79 -7.51 2.85
N LEU A 66 5.76 -6.30 3.44
CA LEU A 66 5.68 -5.06 2.68
C LEU A 66 6.87 -4.91 1.73
N LEU A 67 8.10 -5.12 2.22
CA LEU A 67 9.32 -5.06 1.41
C LEU A 67 9.34 -6.09 0.27
N GLU A 68 8.76 -7.28 0.47
CA GLU A 68 8.65 -8.29 -0.58
C GLU A 68 7.63 -7.91 -1.67
N SER A 69 6.60 -7.13 -1.32
CA SER A 69 5.56 -6.71 -2.25
C SER A 69 5.87 -5.41 -3.02
N ASP A 70 6.41 -4.40 -2.33
CA ASP A 70 6.66 -3.05 -2.88
C ASP A 70 7.93 -2.45 -2.27
N GLY A 71 9.08 -3.10 -2.51
CA GLY A 71 10.35 -2.79 -1.87
C GLY A 71 10.78 -1.32 -2.00
N ASP A 72 10.70 -0.74 -3.20
CA ASP A 72 11.14 0.64 -3.46
C ASP A 72 10.29 1.65 -2.67
N GLN A 73 8.96 1.53 -2.71
CA GLN A 73 8.09 2.46 -1.96
C GLN A 73 8.22 2.28 -0.45
N VAL A 74 8.44 1.05 0.02
CA VAL A 74 8.62 0.77 1.46
C VAL A 74 9.93 1.34 1.97
N ILE A 75 11.01 1.23 1.19
CA ILE A 75 12.31 1.84 1.53
C ILE A 75 12.21 3.37 1.51
N GLU A 76 11.56 3.96 0.52
CA GLU A 76 11.50 5.41 0.36
C GLU A 76 10.54 6.09 1.35
N LYS A 77 9.44 5.43 1.72
CA LYS A 77 8.35 6.07 2.48
C LYS A 77 8.11 5.44 3.86
N VAL A 78 7.99 4.12 3.95
CA VAL A 78 7.60 3.44 5.19
C VAL A 78 8.75 3.39 6.18
N MET A 79 9.96 3.03 5.72
CA MET A 79 11.13 2.94 6.60
C MET A 79 11.48 4.29 7.25
N PRO A 80 11.50 5.43 6.53
CA PRO A 80 11.66 6.74 7.15
C PRO A 80 10.55 7.08 8.15
N ALA A 81 9.29 6.74 7.84
CA ALA A 81 8.17 6.96 8.76
C ALA A 81 8.32 6.14 10.06
N ILE A 82 8.81 4.90 9.98
CA ILE A 82 9.14 4.10 11.17
C ILE A 82 10.27 4.78 11.97
N GLN A 83 11.32 5.24 11.30
CA GLN A 83 12.46 5.91 11.97
C GLN A 83 12.02 7.19 12.69
N GLU A 84 11.20 8.02 12.05
CA GLU A 84 10.62 9.22 12.67
C GLU A 84 9.74 8.89 13.88
N MET A 85 8.90 7.85 13.73
CA MET A 85 8.04 7.37 14.80
C MET A 85 8.87 6.84 15.99
N LEU A 86 9.96 6.12 15.74
CA LEU A 86 10.86 5.61 16.78
C LEU A 86 11.59 6.73 17.55
N VAL A 87 11.89 7.85 16.89
CA VAL A 87 12.45 9.04 17.57
C VAL A 87 11.39 9.67 18.48
N THR A 88 10.14 9.76 17.98
CA THR A 88 9.01 10.36 18.69
C THR A 88 8.57 9.52 19.88
N GLU A 89 8.57 8.20 19.74
CA GLU A 89 8.17 7.22 20.76
C GLU A 89 9.39 6.55 21.41
N CYS A 90 10.44 7.32 21.70
CA CYS A 90 11.69 6.78 22.25
C CYS A 90 11.53 6.08 23.61
N SER A 91 10.49 6.41 24.38
CA SER A 91 10.15 5.77 25.64
C SER A 91 9.28 4.52 25.50
N ASN A 92 8.78 4.21 24.30
CA ASN A 92 7.92 3.06 24.05
C ASN A 92 8.75 1.79 23.82
N LEU A 93 9.09 1.09 24.90
CA LEU A 93 9.97 -0.07 24.85
C LEU A 93 9.48 -1.16 23.89
N ASP A 94 8.17 -1.42 23.84
CA ASP A 94 7.60 -2.48 23.01
C ASP A 94 7.83 -2.18 21.52
N VAL A 95 7.57 -0.94 21.11
CA VAL A 95 7.83 -0.48 19.74
C VAL A 95 9.31 -0.49 19.40
N GLN A 96 10.18 -0.05 20.31
CA GLN A 96 11.64 -0.07 20.11
C GLN A 96 12.18 -1.49 19.94
N CYS A 97 11.75 -2.42 20.80
CA CYS A 97 12.15 -3.82 20.74
C CYS A 97 11.67 -4.50 19.46
N GLU A 98 10.42 -4.28 19.07
CA GLU A 98 9.85 -4.86 17.86
C GLU A 98 10.58 -4.34 16.61
N ALA A 99 10.85 -3.03 16.55
CA ALA A 99 11.61 -2.45 15.44
C ALA A 99 13.03 -3.02 15.37
N ALA A 100 13.73 -3.13 16.50
CA ALA A 100 15.08 -3.70 16.56
C ALA A 100 15.12 -5.15 16.07
N VAL A 101 14.15 -5.98 16.48
CA VAL A 101 14.03 -7.37 16.02
C VAL A 101 13.74 -7.43 14.52
N THR A 102 12.82 -6.60 14.05
CA THR A 102 12.41 -6.57 12.63
C THR A 102 13.56 -6.12 11.73
N TYR A 103 14.24 -5.02 12.04
CA TYR A 103 15.41 -4.57 11.27
C TYR A 103 16.54 -5.59 11.26
N LYS A 104 16.78 -6.27 12.39
CA LYS A 104 17.76 -7.36 12.46
C LYS A 104 17.37 -8.52 11.54
N ASN A 105 16.09 -8.86 11.44
CA ASN A 105 15.61 -9.92 10.55
C ASN A 105 15.75 -9.52 9.09
N ILE A 106 15.40 -8.28 8.73
CA ILE A 106 15.58 -7.72 7.38
C ILE A 106 17.06 -7.74 6.98
N TYR A 107 17.95 -7.26 7.85
CA TYR A 107 19.39 -7.26 7.60
C TYR A 107 19.95 -8.66 7.33
N ARG A 108 19.40 -9.68 8.00
CA ARG A 108 19.80 -11.09 7.82
C ARG A 108 19.14 -11.75 6.61
N ASN A 109 18.14 -11.13 6.01
CA ASN A 109 17.45 -11.66 4.83
C ASN A 109 18.27 -11.34 3.58
N SER A 110 19.09 -12.30 3.15
CA SER A 110 19.96 -12.15 1.96
C SER A 110 19.19 -11.84 0.67
N LYS A 111 17.90 -12.20 0.57
CA LYS A 111 17.09 -11.86 -0.61
C LYS A 111 16.82 -10.35 -0.69
N LEU A 112 16.58 -9.71 0.46
CA LEU A 112 16.33 -8.28 0.54
C LEU A 112 17.64 -7.48 0.51
N THR A 113 18.73 -8.03 1.06
CA THR A 113 20.02 -7.34 1.15
C THR A 113 20.99 -7.64 0.02
N ALA A 114 20.67 -8.55 -0.92
CA ALA A 114 21.55 -8.91 -2.04
C ALA A 114 21.97 -7.71 -2.92
N HIS A 115 21.19 -6.64 -2.92
CA HIS A 115 21.43 -5.44 -3.71
C HIS A 115 22.05 -4.28 -2.90
N VAL A 116 22.32 -4.48 -1.60
CA VAL A 116 23.00 -3.50 -0.76
C VAL A 116 24.51 -3.76 -0.84
N PRO A 117 25.34 -2.82 -1.37
CA PRO A 117 26.77 -3.02 -1.57
C PRO A 117 27.58 -3.30 -0.30
#